data_AF-A0A7X7LKI3-F1
#
_entry.id   AF-A0A7X7LKI3-F1
#
_cell.length_a   1.000
_cell.length_b   1.000
_cell.length_c   1.000
_cell.angle_alpha   90.00
_cell.angle_beta   90.00
_cell.angle_gamma   90.00
#
_symmetry.space_group_name_H-M   'P 1'
#
loop_
_entity.id
_entity.type
_entity.pdbx_description
1 polymer ?
#
loop_
_entity_poly.entity_id
_entity_poly.type
_entity_poly.pdbx_seq_one_letter_code
_entity_poly.pdbx_strand_id
1 'polypeptide(L)'
;TFISKYINAASHAKVICGGISYRPRKPEKSKLLRWKFGLKREQLTASFRAKHPYNSFMTGNFLCQKSIFNCVQFDESLKKYGHEDTLFGFALASNAIEILHTNNPVYHEGIEDNTTFINKTEEGITNLLYIYKNTEKEKANLQNIKLLRTYIKFKKSGLTIMLSLLSYPLLPVLKQLLIHNIGNLRCFDLYKILFMCRQ
;
A
#
# COMPACT_ATOMS: atom_id res chain seq x y z
N THR A 1 0.68 -22.64 17.12
CA THR A 1 0.54 -21.21 17.46
C THR A 1 0.99 -20.34 16.28
N PHE A 2 0.93 -19.01 16.37
CA PHE A 2 1.31 -18.09 15.27
C PHE A 2 2.73 -18.36 14.73
N ILE A 3 3.72 -18.53 15.60
CA ILE A 3 5.12 -18.79 15.22
C ILE A 3 5.29 -20.19 14.62
N SER A 4 4.65 -21.23 15.18
CA SER A 4 4.74 -22.59 14.63
C SER A 4 4.27 -22.67 13.18
N LYS A 5 3.26 -21.89 12.78
CA LYS A 5 2.80 -21.81 11.38
C LYS A 5 3.90 -21.29 10.44
N TYR A 6 4.70 -20.33 10.88
CA TYR A 6 5.84 -19.83 10.12
C TYR A 6 6.98 -20.84 10.05
N ILE A 7 7.30 -21.50 11.17
CA ILE A 7 8.32 -22.57 11.21
C ILE A 7 7.95 -23.68 10.23
N ASN A 8 6.69 -24.12 10.24
CA ASN A 8 6.22 -25.16 9.31
C ASN A 8 6.21 -24.69 7.85
N ALA A 9 5.93 -23.42 7.58
CA ALA A 9 6.00 -22.90 6.21
C ALA A 9 7.44 -22.73 5.70
N ALA A 10 8.41 -22.56 6.61
CA ALA A 10 9.82 -22.34 6.28
C ALA A 10 10.49 -23.55 5.61
N SER A 11 9.93 -24.77 5.74
CA SER A 11 10.39 -25.94 4.98
C SER A 11 10.01 -25.88 3.50
N HIS A 12 9.10 -24.99 3.10
CA HIS A 12 8.56 -24.92 1.74
C HIS A 12 8.96 -23.66 0.98
N ALA A 13 9.34 -22.58 1.68
CA ALA A 13 9.71 -21.32 1.05
C ALA A 13 10.69 -20.53 1.89
N LYS A 14 11.53 -19.75 1.22
CA LYS A 14 12.55 -18.89 1.86
C LYS A 14 12.00 -17.52 2.27
N VAL A 15 10.90 -17.09 1.65
CA VAL A 15 10.15 -15.88 2.00
C VAL A 15 8.68 -16.23 2.13
N ILE A 16 8.08 -15.88 3.27
CA ILE A 16 6.68 -16.20 3.59
C ILE A 16 5.98 -14.94 4.08
N CYS A 17 4.79 -14.63 3.56
CA CYS A 17 4.00 -13.46 3.96
C CYS A 17 2.60 -13.85 4.46
N GLY A 18 2.37 -13.64 5.76
CA GLY A 18 1.13 -14.04 6.44
C GLY A 18 -0.05 -13.09 6.26
N GLY A 19 0.21 -11.84 5.84
CA GLY A 19 -0.80 -10.82 5.58
C GLY A 19 -1.35 -10.12 6.83
N ILE A 20 -2.44 -9.39 6.68
CA ILE A 20 -3.04 -8.57 7.73
C ILE A 20 -4.53 -8.89 7.89
N SER A 21 -5.06 -8.66 9.09
CA SER A 21 -6.49 -8.77 9.37
C SER A 21 -6.95 -7.66 10.31
N TYR A 22 -8.24 -7.37 10.23
CA TYR A 22 -8.92 -6.33 10.99
C TYR A 22 -9.99 -6.97 11.85
N ARG A 23 -10.21 -6.40 13.04
CA ARG A 23 -11.31 -6.83 13.90
C ARG A 23 -12.64 -6.48 13.24
N PRO A 24 -13.65 -7.36 13.31
CA PRO A 24 -14.97 -7.09 12.76
C PRO A 24 -15.74 -6.04 13.55
N ARG A 25 -15.29 -5.73 14.78
CA ARG A 25 -15.88 -4.69 15.63
C ARG A 25 -15.67 -3.33 14.96
N LYS A 26 -16.78 -2.67 14.65
CA LYS A 26 -16.79 -1.32 14.08
C LYS A 26 -16.22 -0.31 15.10
N PRO A 27 -15.25 0.53 14.72
CA PRO A 27 -14.72 1.56 15.60
C PRO A 27 -15.63 2.81 15.61
N GLU A 28 -15.23 3.81 16.40
CA GLU A 28 -15.80 5.15 16.38
C GLU A 28 -15.71 5.83 14.99
N LYS A 29 -16.57 6.83 14.77
CA LYS A 29 -16.70 7.52 13.47
C LYS A 29 -15.38 8.13 13.00
N SER A 30 -14.59 8.67 13.93
CA SER A 30 -13.27 9.26 13.69
C SER A 30 -12.26 8.28 13.10
N LYS A 31 -12.48 6.97 13.14
CA LYS A 31 -11.55 5.93 12.65
C LYS A 31 -12.10 5.10 11.48
N LEU A 32 -13.32 5.43 11.06
CA LEU A 32 -14.12 4.56 10.20
C LEU A 32 -13.60 4.48 8.76
N LEU A 33 -12.95 5.53 8.24
CA LEU A 33 -12.33 5.50 6.91
C LEU A 33 -11.19 4.49 6.85
N ARG A 34 -10.24 4.58 7.80
CA ARG A 34 -9.09 3.66 7.91
C ARG A 34 -9.55 2.21 8.03
N TRP A 35 -10.51 1.95 8.91
CA TRP A 35 -11.04 0.60 9.14
C TRP A 35 -11.75 0.04 7.90
N LYS A 36 -12.61 0.83 7.24
CA LYS A 36 -13.25 0.44 5.97
C LYS A 36 -12.22 0.15 4.88
N PHE A 37 -11.17 0.97 4.80
CA PHE A 37 -10.09 0.77 3.83
C PHE A 37 -9.36 -0.55 4.11
N GLY A 38 -8.91 -0.77 5.34
CA GLY A 38 -8.23 -1.99 5.75
C GLY A 38 -9.02 -3.26 5.43
N LEU A 39 -10.30 -3.31 5.82
CA LEU A 39 -11.17 -4.44 5.54
C LEU A 39 -11.39 -4.72 4.05
N LYS A 40 -11.50 -3.67 3.23
CA LYS A 40 -11.88 -3.81 1.81
C LYS A 40 -10.71 -3.86 0.84
N ARG A 41 -9.52 -3.37 1.24
CA ARG A 41 -8.38 -3.16 0.34
C ARG A 41 -7.08 -3.81 0.82
N GLU A 42 -6.92 -4.07 2.11
CA GLU A 42 -5.67 -4.65 2.65
C GLU A 42 -5.86 -6.08 3.18
N GLN A 43 -7.01 -6.39 3.79
CA GLN A 43 -7.35 -7.74 4.25
C GLN A 43 -7.72 -8.65 3.06
N LEU A 44 -6.69 -9.15 2.37
CA LEU A 44 -6.81 -10.03 1.23
C LEU A 44 -6.50 -11.47 1.63
N THR A 45 -7.14 -12.45 0.99
CA THR A 45 -6.85 -13.87 1.24
C THR A 45 -5.44 -14.22 0.76
N ALA A 46 -4.84 -15.26 1.35
CA ALA A 46 -3.55 -15.77 0.89
C ALA A 46 -3.56 -16.13 -0.61
N SER A 47 -4.65 -16.76 -1.08
CA SER A 47 -4.86 -17.10 -2.49
C SER A 47 -4.95 -15.88 -3.41
N PHE A 48 -5.54 -14.78 -2.95
CA PHE A 48 -5.58 -13.53 -3.72
C PHE A 48 -4.20 -12.90 -3.80
N ARG A 49 -3.48 -12.84 -2.67
CA ARG A 49 -2.12 -12.29 -2.61
C ARG A 49 -1.14 -13.10 -3.49
N ALA A 50 -1.28 -14.42 -3.53
CA ALA A 50 -0.47 -15.30 -4.38
C ALA A 50 -0.59 -15.01 -5.89
N LYS A 51 -1.68 -14.39 -6.36
CA LYS A 51 -1.81 -13.98 -7.78
C LYS A 51 -0.92 -12.79 -8.13
N HIS A 52 -0.59 -11.96 -7.13
CA HIS A 52 0.25 -10.78 -7.27
C HIS A 52 1.23 -10.70 -6.09
N PRO A 53 2.17 -11.67 -5.98
CA PRO A 53 2.89 -11.93 -4.74
C PRO A 53 3.74 -10.74 -4.30
N TYR A 54 4.50 -10.17 -5.23
CA TYR A 54 5.37 -9.01 -4.99
C TYR A 54 4.59 -7.75 -4.60
N ASN A 55 3.46 -7.50 -5.27
CA ASN A 55 2.57 -6.36 -4.97
C ASN A 55 1.80 -6.52 -3.65
N SER A 56 1.69 -7.75 -3.15
CA SER A 56 0.97 -8.09 -1.92
C SER A 56 1.92 -8.37 -0.76
N PHE A 57 3.22 -8.10 -0.93
CA PHE A 57 4.21 -8.21 0.13
C PHE A 57 3.92 -7.17 1.22
N MET A 58 4.18 -7.54 2.47
CA MET A 58 3.93 -6.70 3.65
C MET A 58 5.06 -6.88 4.65
N THR A 59 5.81 -5.83 4.95
CA THR A 59 6.92 -5.88 5.92
C THR A 59 6.44 -6.07 7.35
N GLY A 60 5.19 -5.71 7.64
CA GLY A 60 4.60 -5.89 8.96
C GLY A 60 4.30 -7.34 9.35
N ASN A 61 4.35 -8.31 8.42
CA ASN A 61 4.11 -9.73 8.73
C ASN A 61 4.70 -10.68 7.69
N PHE A 62 6.00 -10.95 7.80
CA PHE A 62 6.69 -11.91 6.95
C PHE A 62 7.81 -12.65 7.71
N LEU A 63 8.22 -13.79 7.15
CA LEU A 63 9.45 -14.50 7.48
C LEU A 63 10.35 -14.47 6.25
N CYS A 64 11.64 -14.23 6.43
CA CYS A 64 12.63 -14.22 5.36
C CYS A 64 13.92 -14.89 5.80
N GLN A 65 14.49 -15.73 4.94
CA GLN A 65 15.81 -16.32 5.16
C GLN A 65 16.87 -15.21 5.22
N LYS A 66 17.77 -15.29 6.19
CA LYS A 66 18.82 -14.28 6.45
C LYS A 66 19.64 -13.92 5.20
N SER A 67 20.01 -14.92 4.40
CA SER A 67 20.78 -14.70 3.16
C SER A 67 20.04 -13.86 2.13
N ILE A 68 18.72 -14.02 2.02
CA ILE A 68 17.87 -13.21 1.13
C ILE A 68 17.73 -11.80 1.67
N PHE A 69 17.46 -11.65 2.97
CA PHE A 69 17.32 -10.35 3.60
C PHE A 69 18.60 -9.49 3.48
N ASN A 70 19.77 -10.12 3.54
CA ASN A 70 21.04 -9.43 3.33
C ASN A 70 21.25 -8.96 1.87
N CYS A 71 20.57 -9.56 0.89
CA CYS A 71 20.65 -9.18 -0.51
C CYS A 71 19.57 -8.15 -0.88
N VAL A 72 18.36 -8.33 -0.36
CA VAL A 72 17.21 -7.45 -0.55
C VAL A 72 17.05 -6.62 0.72
N GLN A 73 17.88 -5.59 0.87
CA GLN A 73 17.83 -4.67 2.00
C GLN A 73 16.74 -3.61 1.79
N PHE A 74 16.31 -2.97 2.88
CA PHE A 74 15.47 -1.79 2.81
C PHE A 74 16.26 -0.61 2.25
N ASP A 75 15.59 0.21 1.43
CA ASP A 75 16.18 1.44 0.91
C ASP A 75 16.13 2.54 1.98
N GLU A 76 17.23 2.71 2.71
CA GLU A 76 17.36 3.71 3.77
C GLU A 76 17.38 5.16 3.26
N SER A 77 17.46 5.38 1.93
CA SER A 77 17.35 6.72 1.36
C SER A 77 15.93 7.31 1.47
N LEU A 78 14.92 6.45 1.66
CA LEU A 78 13.53 6.84 1.78
C LEU A 78 13.20 7.24 3.21
N LYS A 79 13.23 8.55 3.46
CA LYS A 79 12.95 9.13 4.77
C LYS A 79 11.47 9.39 5.06
N LYS A 80 10.59 9.14 4.08
CA LYS A 80 9.14 9.45 4.16
C LYS A 80 8.32 8.17 4.25
N TYR A 81 7.17 8.27 4.90
CA TYR A 81 6.26 7.15 5.11
C TYR A 81 5.77 6.52 3.80
N GLY A 82 5.71 5.18 3.79
CA GLY A 82 5.01 4.39 2.79
C GLY A 82 5.89 3.85 1.66
N HIS A 83 5.41 2.78 1.02
CA HIS A 83 6.06 2.08 -0.11
C HIS A 83 7.34 1.29 0.19
N GLU A 84 7.75 1.16 1.47
CA GLU A 84 8.81 0.23 1.88
C GLU A 84 8.45 -1.23 1.49
N ASP A 85 7.23 -1.66 1.82
CA ASP A 85 6.65 -2.94 1.38
C ASP A 85 6.73 -3.15 -0.12
N THR A 86 6.42 -2.09 -0.87
CA THR A 86 6.38 -2.11 -2.34
C THR A 86 7.77 -2.34 -2.92
N LEU A 87 8.76 -1.59 -2.43
CA LEU A 87 10.12 -1.67 -2.92
C LEU A 87 10.80 -2.98 -2.53
N PHE A 88 10.57 -3.45 -1.31
CA PHE A 88 11.06 -4.76 -0.89
C PHE A 88 10.46 -5.86 -1.78
N GLY A 89 9.15 -5.79 -2.03
CA GLY A 89 8.46 -6.70 -2.97
C GLY A 89 9.06 -6.67 -4.38
N PHE A 90 9.41 -5.49 -4.89
CA PHE A 90 10.02 -5.37 -6.22
C PHE A 90 11.47 -5.83 -6.28
N ALA A 91 12.24 -5.62 -5.21
CA ALA A 91 13.60 -6.13 -5.10
C ALA A 91 13.59 -7.67 -5.02
N LEU A 92 12.63 -8.27 -4.33
CA LEU A 92 12.39 -9.72 -4.41
C LEU A 92 12.05 -10.15 -5.85
N ALA A 93 11.19 -9.41 -6.54
CA ALA A 93 10.80 -9.71 -7.93
C ALA A 93 11.99 -9.66 -8.89
N SER A 94 12.84 -8.64 -8.76
CA SER A 94 14.02 -8.42 -9.60
C SER A 94 15.08 -9.50 -9.40
N ASN A 95 15.11 -10.14 -8.23
CA ASN A 95 15.97 -11.29 -7.93
C ASN A 95 15.26 -12.65 -8.14
N ALA A 96 14.06 -12.64 -8.72
CA ALA A 96 13.22 -13.82 -8.95
C ALA A 96 13.00 -14.68 -7.67
N ILE A 97 12.84 -14.02 -6.52
CA ILE A 97 12.67 -14.68 -5.23
C ILE A 97 11.19 -14.91 -4.96
N GLU A 98 10.76 -16.17 -4.93
CA GLU A 98 9.37 -16.53 -4.68
C GLU A 98 8.91 -16.17 -3.26
N ILE A 99 7.63 -15.77 -3.16
CA ILE A 99 6.97 -15.44 -1.89
C ILE A 99 5.81 -16.41 -1.68
N LEU A 100 5.86 -17.19 -0.60
CA LEU A 100 4.74 -18.01 -0.18
C LEU A 100 3.77 -17.19 0.68
N HIS A 101 2.57 -16.92 0.17
CA HIS A 101 1.52 -16.29 0.96
C HIS A 101 0.73 -17.34 1.77
N THR A 102 0.63 -17.13 3.08
CA THR A 102 -0.07 -18.04 3.99
C THR A 102 -1.22 -17.35 4.71
N ASN A 103 -2.19 -18.13 5.20
CA ASN A 103 -3.26 -17.60 6.05
C ASN A 103 -2.81 -17.56 7.52
N ASN A 104 -1.82 -16.71 7.81
CA ASN A 104 -1.30 -16.45 9.15
C ASN A 104 -1.23 -14.94 9.44
N PRO A 105 -2.38 -14.23 9.36
CA PRO A 105 -2.38 -12.78 9.46
C PRO A 105 -2.13 -12.29 10.89
N VAL A 106 -1.58 -11.09 11.00
CA VAL A 106 -1.57 -10.31 12.25
C VAL A 106 -2.80 -9.40 12.30
N TYR A 107 -3.29 -9.09 13.50
CA TYR A 107 -4.38 -8.14 13.68
C TYR A 107 -3.84 -6.70 13.78
N HIS A 108 -4.41 -5.80 13.00
CA HIS A 108 -4.11 -4.38 13.07
C HIS A 108 -4.95 -3.71 14.18
N GLU A 109 -4.45 -3.71 15.40
CA GLU A 109 -5.17 -3.16 16.57
C GLU A 109 -5.06 -1.62 16.66
N GLY A 110 -3.98 -1.03 16.15
CA GLY A 110 -3.70 0.41 16.18
C GLY A 110 -4.41 1.21 15.07
N ILE A 111 -5.74 1.11 14.97
CA ILE A 111 -6.51 1.89 13.99
C ILE A 111 -6.40 3.37 14.31
N GLU A 112 -5.72 4.11 13.44
CA GLU A 112 -5.58 5.57 13.49
C GLU A 112 -6.87 6.29 13.05
N ASP A 113 -6.99 7.56 13.42
CA ASP A 113 -8.11 8.39 13.00
C ASP A 113 -8.05 8.76 11.51
N ASN A 114 -9.18 9.21 10.97
CA ASN A 114 -9.38 9.50 9.56
C ASN A 114 -8.43 10.60 9.08
N THR A 115 -8.16 11.61 9.91
CA THR A 115 -7.27 12.72 9.56
C THR A 115 -5.84 12.22 9.45
N THR A 116 -5.36 11.48 10.46
CA THR A 116 -4.03 10.85 10.46
C THR A 116 -3.87 9.91 9.25
N PHE A 117 -4.86 9.06 8.97
CA PHE A 117 -4.82 8.15 7.83
C PHE A 117 -4.76 8.88 6.48
N ILE A 118 -5.51 9.97 6.31
CA ILE A 118 -5.47 10.79 5.10
C ILE A 118 -4.09 11.43 4.94
N ASN A 119 -3.53 12.02 6.01
CA ASN A 119 -2.21 12.64 5.96
C ASN A 119 -1.10 11.64 5.61
N LYS A 120 -1.09 10.45 6.24
CA LYS A 120 -0.16 9.37 5.88
C LYS A 120 -0.34 8.87 4.44
N THR A 121 -1.58 8.90 3.94
CA THR A 121 -1.85 8.56 2.53
C THR A 121 -1.27 9.61 1.59
N GLU A 122 -1.38 10.89 1.93
CA GLU A 122 -0.76 12.00 1.19
C GLU A 122 0.76 11.85 1.15
N GLU A 123 1.39 11.58 2.30
CA GLU A 123 2.83 11.30 2.40
C GLU A 123 3.24 10.11 1.53
N GLY A 124 2.49 9.00 1.61
CA GLY A 124 2.72 7.82 0.78
C GLY A 124 2.61 8.10 -0.72
N ILE A 125 1.65 8.93 -1.14
CA ILE A 125 1.52 9.36 -2.54
C ILE A 125 2.72 10.20 -2.98
N THR A 126 3.15 11.15 -2.15
CA THR A 126 4.35 11.94 -2.43
C THR A 126 5.58 11.04 -2.54
N ASN A 127 5.71 10.04 -1.66
CA ASN A 127 6.82 9.08 -1.73
C ASN A 127 6.75 8.21 -2.99
N LEU A 128 5.56 7.74 -3.37
CA LEU A 128 5.35 6.99 -4.61
C LEU A 128 5.75 7.76 -5.85
N LEU A 129 5.40 9.05 -5.92
CA LEU A 129 5.81 9.92 -7.03
C LEU A 129 7.31 10.17 -7.02
N TYR A 130 7.92 10.31 -5.85
CA TYR A 130 9.38 10.43 -5.73
C TYR A 130 10.09 9.19 -6.28
N ILE A 131 9.69 7.99 -5.84
CA ILE A 131 10.23 6.71 -6.34
C ILE A 131 10.04 6.62 -7.87
N TYR A 132 8.83 6.92 -8.37
CA TYR A 132 8.55 6.88 -9.80
C TYR A 132 9.41 7.84 -10.64
N LYS A 133 9.73 9.02 -10.11
CA LYS A 133 10.55 10.02 -10.80
C LYS A 133 12.05 9.69 -10.75
N ASN A 134 12.52 8.98 -9.71
CA ASN A 134 13.96 8.79 -9.46
C ASN A 134 14.46 7.35 -9.70
N THR A 135 13.58 6.37 -9.89
CA THR A 135 13.99 4.96 -10.00
C THR A 135 13.56 4.34 -11.33
N GLU A 136 14.42 4.40 -12.34
CA GLU A 136 14.15 3.81 -13.67
C GLU A 136 13.93 2.30 -13.62
N LYS A 137 14.77 1.58 -12.84
CA LYS A 137 14.72 0.12 -12.69
C LYS A 137 13.35 -0.37 -12.22
N GLU A 138 12.68 0.41 -11.36
CA GLU A 138 11.40 0.02 -10.75
C GLU A 138 10.18 0.46 -11.56
N LYS A 139 10.34 1.26 -12.64
CA LYS A 139 9.20 1.78 -13.42
C LYS A 139 8.30 0.69 -14.00
N ALA A 140 8.86 -0.45 -14.39
CA ALA A 140 8.08 -1.58 -14.88
C ALA A 140 7.15 -2.13 -13.78
N ASN A 141 7.71 -2.35 -12.58
CA ASN A 141 6.97 -2.88 -11.43
C ASN A 141 5.97 -1.87 -10.85
N LEU A 142 6.34 -0.59 -10.82
CA LEU A 142 5.52 0.51 -10.34
C LEU A 142 4.19 0.65 -11.10
N GLN A 143 4.15 0.27 -12.38
CA GLN A 143 2.90 0.28 -13.17
C GLN A 143 1.86 -0.74 -12.69
N ASN A 144 2.24 -1.71 -11.84
CA ASN A 144 1.29 -2.62 -11.20
C ASN A 144 0.48 -1.93 -10.10
N ILE A 145 0.96 -0.79 -9.58
CA ILE A 145 0.23 0.01 -8.60
C ILE A 145 -0.90 0.76 -9.32
N LYS A 146 -2.15 0.36 -9.04
CA LYS A 146 -3.34 0.90 -9.71
C LYS A 146 -3.41 2.42 -9.70
N LEU A 147 -3.09 3.06 -8.56
CA LEU A 147 -3.14 4.52 -8.41
C LEU A 147 -2.17 5.21 -9.39
N LEU A 148 -0.90 4.78 -9.37
CA LEU A 148 0.14 5.34 -10.24
C LEU A 148 -0.14 5.06 -11.72
N ARG A 149 -0.61 3.85 -12.05
CA ARG A 149 -1.02 3.51 -13.43
C ARG A 149 -2.11 4.44 -13.95
N THR A 150 -3.12 4.74 -13.12
CA THR A 150 -4.18 5.68 -13.49
C THR A 150 -3.63 7.10 -13.68
N TYR A 151 -2.75 7.56 -12.79
CA TYR A 151 -2.08 8.86 -12.96
C TYR A 151 -1.26 8.92 -14.25
N ILE A 152 -0.46 7.90 -14.56
CA ILE A 152 0.34 7.86 -15.80
C ILE A 152 -0.56 7.94 -17.04
N LYS A 153 -1.73 7.29 -17.02
CA LYS A 153 -2.71 7.41 -18.12
C LYS A 153 -3.18 8.85 -18.29
N PHE A 154 -3.56 9.53 -17.19
CA PHE A 154 -3.96 10.95 -17.23
C PHE A 154 -2.83 11.90 -17.61
N LYS A 155 -1.57 11.54 -17.28
CA LYS A 155 -0.40 12.28 -17.70
C LYS A 155 -0.19 12.18 -19.20
N LYS A 156 -0.28 10.97 -19.77
CA LYS A 156 -0.15 10.72 -21.21
C LYS A 156 -1.25 11.38 -22.04
N SER A 157 -2.46 11.52 -21.49
CA SER A 157 -3.59 12.14 -22.18
C SER A 157 -3.68 13.66 -22.01
N GLY A 158 -2.71 14.32 -21.35
CA GLY A 158 -2.73 15.77 -21.10
C GLY A 158 -3.75 16.26 -20.05
N LEU A 159 -4.62 15.38 -19.55
CA LEU A 159 -5.70 15.68 -18.59
C LEU A 159 -5.18 16.09 -17.19
N THR A 160 -3.89 15.89 -16.92
CA THR A 160 -3.31 16.19 -15.60
C THR A 160 -3.41 17.67 -15.25
N ILE A 161 -3.28 18.58 -16.23
CA ILE A 161 -3.40 20.02 -15.98
C ILE A 161 -4.82 20.37 -15.52
N MET A 162 -5.84 19.90 -16.25
CA MET A 162 -7.24 20.10 -15.88
C MET A 162 -7.55 19.53 -14.50
N LEU A 163 -7.12 18.30 -14.22
CA LEU A 163 -7.33 17.66 -12.92
C LEU A 163 -6.58 18.37 -11.78
N SER A 164 -5.39 18.91 -12.06
CA SER A 164 -4.63 19.72 -11.11
C SER A 164 -5.36 21.02 -10.77
N LEU A 165 -5.90 21.73 -11.77
CA LEU A 165 -6.70 22.95 -11.54
C LEU A 165 -7.98 22.66 -10.74
N LEU A 166 -8.70 21.59 -11.09
CA LEU A 166 -9.90 21.16 -10.35
C LEU A 166 -9.57 20.73 -8.91
N SER A 167 -8.35 20.28 -8.65
CA SER A 167 -7.95 19.78 -7.33
C SER A 167 -7.94 20.86 -6.24
N TYR A 168 -7.70 22.13 -6.59
CA TYR A 168 -7.59 23.23 -5.62
C TYR A 168 -8.86 23.41 -4.78
N PRO A 169 -10.05 23.60 -5.36
CA PRO A 169 -11.29 23.69 -4.59
C PRO A 169 -11.79 22.33 -4.11
N LEU A 170 -11.55 21.24 -4.87
CA LEU A 170 -12.14 19.94 -4.57
C LEU A 170 -11.44 19.20 -3.43
N LEU A 171 -10.11 19.27 -3.31
CA LEU A 171 -9.38 18.51 -2.29
C LEU A 171 -9.79 18.88 -0.86
N PRO A 172 -9.90 20.17 -0.46
CA PRO A 172 -10.37 20.54 0.87
C PRO A 172 -11.77 20.00 1.16
N VAL A 173 -12.71 20.11 0.21
CA VAL A 173 -14.08 19.60 0.36
C VAL A 173 -14.09 18.09 0.53
N LEU A 174 -13.40 17.36 -0.35
CA LEU A 174 -13.29 15.90 -0.28
C LEU A 174 -12.62 15.45 1.03
N LYS A 175 -11.57 16.15 1.48
CA LYS A 175 -10.89 15.87 2.75
C LYS A 175 -11.87 16.00 3.92
N GLN A 176 -12.66 17.07 3.97
CA GLN A 176 -13.67 17.26 5.02
C GLN A 176 -14.77 16.19 4.98
N LEU A 177 -15.27 15.83 3.79
CA LEU A 177 -16.24 14.73 3.64
C LEU A 177 -15.68 13.38 4.12
N LEU A 178 -14.40 13.13 3.90
CA LEU A 178 -13.71 11.91 4.32
C LEU A 178 -13.45 11.89 5.83
N ILE A 179 -13.00 13.00 6.42
CA ILE A 179 -12.77 13.14 7.88
C ILE A 179 -14.07 12.87 8.65
N HIS A 180 -15.18 13.45 8.20
CA HIS A 180 -16.50 13.28 8.82
C HIS A 180 -17.20 11.98 8.42
N ASN A 181 -16.55 11.11 7.63
CA ASN A 181 -17.08 9.83 7.15
C ASN A 181 -18.43 9.97 6.39
N ILE A 182 -18.63 11.10 5.70
CA ILE A 182 -19.73 11.31 4.76
C ILE A 182 -19.38 10.66 3.41
N GLY A 183 -18.09 10.67 3.04
CA GLY A 183 -17.57 10.03 1.84
C GLY A 183 -17.43 8.50 1.91
N ASN A 184 -17.31 7.86 0.74
CA ASN A 184 -17.04 6.42 0.61
C ASN A 184 -15.63 6.14 0.06
N LEU A 185 -15.24 4.87 -0.12
CA LEU A 185 -13.91 4.54 -0.65
C LEU A 185 -13.67 5.00 -2.09
N ARG A 186 -14.70 5.24 -2.90
CA ARG A 186 -14.55 5.84 -4.25
C ARG A 186 -14.23 7.32 -4.15
N CYS A 187 -14.87 8.04 -3.23
CA CYS A 187 -14.51 9.41 -2.87
C CYS A 187 -13.04 9.49 -2.44
N PHE A 188 -12.56 8.50 -1.67
CA PHE A 188 -11.16 8.42 -1.29
C PHE A 188 -10.23 8.08 -2.46
N ASP A 189 -10.64 7.20 -3.37
CA ASP A 189 -9.87 6.92 -4.59
C ASP A 189 -9.76 8.18 -5.50
N LEU A 190 -10.83 8.98 -5.62
CA LEU A 190 -10.81 10.28 -6.32
C LEU A 190 -9.88 11.27 -5.62
N TYR A 191 -9.98 11.39 -4.29
CA TYR A 191 -9.12 12.24 -3.47
C TYR A 191 -7.63 11.98 -3.76
N LYS A 192 -7.22 10.71 -3.70
CA LYS A 192 -5.83 10.30 -3.95
C LYS A 192 -5.35 10.65 -5.35
N ILE A 193 -6.19 10.46 -6.37
CA ILE A 193 -5.83 10.81 -7.76
C ILE A 193 -5.69 12.32 -7.93
N LEU A 194 -6.65 13.11 -7.45
CA LEU A 194 -6.57 14.57 -7.53
C LEU A 194 -5.36 15.11 -6.77
N PHE A 195 -5.07 14.55 -5.58
CA PHE A 195 -3.88 14.90 -4.82
C PHE A 195 -2.60 14.57 -5.59
N MET A 196 -2.52 13.39 -6.20
CA MET A 196 -1.38 12.99 -7.04
C MET A 196 -1.20 13.87 -8.28
N CYS A 197 -2.29 14.30 -8.93
CA CYS A 197 -2.25 15.19 -10.08
C CYS A 197 -1.81 16.63 -9.74
N ARG A 198 -1.96 17.05 -8.48
CA ARG A 198 -1.56 18.39 -8.00
C ARG A 198 -0.04 18.52 -7.78
N GLN A 199 0.67 17.41 -7.56
CA GLN A 199 2.11 17.34 -7.25
C GLN A 199 2.99 17.32 -8.51
#